data_AF-A0A2V7EBQ3-F1
#
_entry.id   AF-A0A2V7EBQ3-F1
#
_cell.length_a   1.000
_cell.length_b   1.000
_cell.length_c   1.000
_cell.angle_alpha   90.00
_cell.angle_beta   90.00
_cell.angle_gamma   90.00
#
_symmetry.space_group_name_H-M   'P 1'
#
loop_
_entity.id
_entity.type
_entity.pdbx_description
1 polymer ?
#
loop_
_entity_poly.entity_id
_entity_poly.type
_entity_poly.pdbx_seq_one_letter_code
_entity_poly.pdbx_strand_id
1 'polypeptide(L)'
;MNLLLVATTLVYIGRENQVNVRIPRIETDVTVDGNLNEPVWQQAAVLTGFSEFSPHDGIPAADSTQVLVWYSPNAVYFGIRAFELHGAPHATLADRDKISADDNVQILLGTFHDHRQAYVFAVNPLGVQ
;
A
#
# COMPACT_ATOMS: atom_id res chain seq x y z
N MET A 1 -35.73 9.45 -7.32
CA MET A 1 -34.66 10.41 -7.02
C MET A 1 -33.45 9.61 -6.56
N ASN A 2 -32.52 9.30 -7.47
CA ASN A 2 -31.32 8.54 -7.14
C ASN A 2 -30.36 9.45 -6.38
N LEU A 3 -30.12 9.16 -5.10
CA LEU A 3 -28.96 9.71 -4.39
C LEU A 3 -27.71 9.08 -5.02
N LEU A 4 -26.93 9.88 -5.74
CA LEU A 4 -25.52 9.56 -5.99
C LEU A 4 -24.80 9.63 -4.64
N LEU A 5 -24.54 8.47 -4.04
CA LEU A 5 -23.61 8.37 -2.93
C LEU A 5 -22.23 8.70 -3.51
N VAL A 6 -21.73 9.91 -3.25
CA VAL A 6 -20.29 10.17 -3.43
C VAL A 6 -19.60 9.34 -2.36
N ALA A 7 -18.96 8.24 -2.76
CA ALA A 7 -18.19 7.43 -1.84
C ALA A 7 -17.04 8.29 -1.30
N THR A 8 -17.12 8.66 -0.03
CA THR A 8 -16.04 9.39 0.65
C THR A 8 -14.86 8.45 0.81
N THR A 9 -13.73 8.78 0.19
CA THR A 9 -12.45 8.12 0.44
C THR A 9 -12.12 8.24 1.93
N LEU A 10 -11.96 7.12 2.63
CA LEU A 10 -11.59 7.11 4.05
C LEU A 10 -10.07 7.15 4.17
N VAL A 11 -9.54 8.23 4.74
CA VAL A 11 -8.11 8.41 5.00
C VAL A 11 -7.80 7.97 6.44
N TYR A 12 -6.79 7.14 6.59
CA TYR A 12 -6.28 6.63 7.86
C TYR A 12 -4.83 7.10 8.02
N ILE A 13 -4.52 7.71 9.17
CA ILE A 13 -3.21 8.29 9.48
C ILE A 13 -2.52 7.42 10.54
N GLY A 14 -1.48 6.68 10.15
CA GLY A 14 -0.78 5.73 11.02
C GLY A 14 -0.21 6.37 12.29
N ARG A 15 0.45 7.53 12.15
CA ARG A 15 1.00 8.32 13.27
C ARG A 15 -0.05 8.91 14.22
N GLU A 16 -1.31 8.97 13.82
CA GLU A 16 -2.43 9.30 14.71
C GLU A 16 -3.07 8.05 15.34
N ASN A 17 -2.39 6.90 15.24
CA ASN A 17 -2.84 5.59 15.70
C ASN A 17 -4.15 5.12 15.04
N GLN A 18 -4.43 5.58 13.82
CA GLN A 18 -5.59 5.13 13.03
C GLN A 18 -5.25 3.82 12.28
N VAL A 19 -4.76 2.82 13.01
CA VAL A 19 -4.24 1.55 12.45
C VAL A 19 -5.32 0.46 12.27
N ASN A 20 -6.54 0.72 12.73
CA ASN A 20 -7.70 -0.15 12.49
C ASN A 20 -8.46 0.35 11.25
N VAL A 21 -8.10 -0.20 10.09
CA VAL A 21 -8.59 0.24 8.78
C VAL A 21 -9.81 -0.58 8.36
N ARG A 22 -10.91 0.10 8.02
CA ARG A 22 -12.05 -0.55 7.37
C ARG A 22 -11.84 -0.54 5.86
N ILE A 23 -11.38 -1.66 5.33
CA ILE A 23 -11.17 -1.82 3.89
C ILE A 23 -12.53 -2.05 3.20
N PRO A 24 -12.87 -1.29 2.14
CA PRO A 24 -14.11 -1.48 1.41
C PRO A 24 -14.07 -2.74 0.54
N ARG A 25 -15.20 -3.47 0.54
CA ARG A 25 -15.47 -4.54 -0.44
C ARG A 25 -16.14 -3.94 -1.67
N ILE A 26 -15.61 -4.21 -2.85
CA ILE A 26 -16.14 -3.68 -4.11
C ILE A 26 -16.20 -4.82 -5.13
N GLU A 27 -17.36 -5.00 -5.74
CA GLU A 27 -17.64 -6.07 -6.71
C GLU A 27 -17.15 -5.66 -8.10
N THR A 28 -15.84 -5.62 -8.28
CA THR A 28 -15.17 -5.27 -9.54
C THR A 28 -13.74 -5.83 -9.58
N ASP A 29 -13.09 -5.74 -10.73
CA ASP A 29 -11.70 -6.10 -10.94
C ASP A 29 -10.97 -4.98 -11.68
N VAL A 30 -9.64 -4.96 -11.56
CA VAL A 30 -8.76 -4.02 -12.26
C VAL A 30 -7.62 -4.77 -12.93
N THR A 31 -7.04 -4.16 -13.96
CA THR A 31 -5.77 -4.64 -14.51
C THR A 31 -4.65 -4.19 -13.57
N VAL A 32 -3.76 -5.10 -13.18
CA VAL A 32 -2.61 -4.76 -12.33
C VAL A 32 -1.43 -4.38 -13.24
N ASP A 33 -1.41 -3.12 -13.67
CA ASP A 33 -0.39 -2.56 -14.58
C ASP A 33 0.44 -1.43 -13.94
N GLY A 34 0.19 -1.13 -12.66
CA GLY A 34 0.83 -0.05 -11.91
C GLY A 34 0.15 1.32 -12.08
N ASN A 35 -0.85 1.46 -12.95
CA ASN A 35 -1.65 2.67 -13.06
C ASN A 35 -2.81 2.63 -12.06
N LEU A 36 -3.11 3.77 -11.43
CA LEU A 36 -4.20 3.89 -10.45
C LEU A 36 -5.32 4.79 -10.97
N ASN A 37 -5.66 4.65 -12.25
CA ASN A 37 -6.59 5.54 -12.95
C ASN A 37 -8.03 5.02 -12.97
N GLU A 38 -8.23 3.74 -12.69
CA GLU A 38 -9.55 3.13 -12.62
C GLU A 38 -10.40 3.78 -11.51
N PRO A 39 -11.70 4.05 -11.74
CA PRO A 39 -12.56 4.74 -10.78
C PRO A 39 -12.67 4.06 -9.41
N VAL A 40 -12.46 2.74 -9.32
CA VAL A 40 -12.52 2.00 -8.06
C VAL A 40 -11.49 2.50 -7.04
N TRP A 41 -10.33 3.00 -7.49
CA TRP A 41 -9.28 3.52 -6.61
C TRP A 41 -9.74 4.74 -5.81
N GLN A 42 -10.72 5.51 -6.30
CA GLN A 42 -11.29 6.65 -5.56
C GLN A 42 -12.11 6.19 -4.34
N GLN A 43 -12.58 4.95 -4.35
CA GLN A 43 -13.39 4.37 -3.27
C GLN A 43 -12.54 3.61 -2.25
N ALA A 44 -11.26 3.38 -2.53
CA ALA A 44 -10.35 2.64 -1.67
C ALA A 44 -10.14 3.34 -0.31
N ALA A 45 -9.82 2.57 0.72
CA ALA A 45 -9.25 3.12 1.94
C ALA A 45 -7.84 3.65 1.63
N VAL A 46 -7.48 4.82 2.15
CA VAL A 46 -6.18 5.44 1.91
C VAL A 46 -5.41 5.51 3.22
N LEU A 47 -4.29 4.80 3.31
CA LEU A 47 -3.41 4.79 4.45
C LEU A 47 -2.26 5.75 4.17
N THR A 48 -2.01 6.65 5.11
CA THR A 48 -0.95 7.67 5.05
C THR A 48 -0.31 7.85 6.42
N GLY A 49 0.62 8.79 6.53
CA GLY A 49 1.22 9.16 7.80
C GLY A 49 1.98 7.98 8.43
N PHE A 50 2.78 7.30 7.61
CA PHE A 50 3.71 6.27 8.08
C PHE A 50 4.80 6.87 8.96
N SER A 51 5.33 6.07 9.87
CA SER A 51 6.49 6.39 10.69
C SER A 51 7.72 5.66 10.19
N GLU A 52 8.88 6.26 10.42
CA GLU A 52 10.15 5.56 10.32
C GLU A 52 10.23 4.50 11.41
N PHE A 53 10.71 3.31 11.06
CA PHE A 53 11.00 2.22 12.00
C PHE A 53 12.49 2.17 12.37
N SER A 54 13.35 2.54 11.41
CA SER A 54 14.80 2.53 11.56
C SER A 54 15.41 3.56 10.60
N PRO A 55 16.45 4.31 10.99
CA PRO A 55 17.13 4.26 12.30
C PRO A 55 16.40 4.98 13.45
N HIS A 56 15.43 5.87 13.17
CA HIS A 56 14.71 6.63 14.19
C HIS A 56 13.27 6.15 14.31
N ASP A 57 13.00 5.29 15.29
CA ASP A 57 11.66 4.74 15.47
C ASP A 57 10.63 5.83 15.86
N GLY A 58 9.46 5.77 15.22
CA GLY A 58 8.27 6.54 15.58
C GLY A 58 8.22 7.98 15.05
N ILE A 59 9.27 8.49 14.38
CA ILE A 59 9.25 9.81 13.76
C ILE A 59 8.50 9.77 12.41
N PRO A 60 8.00 10.91 11.87
CA PRO A 60 7.52 10.95 10.48
C PRO A 60 8.53 10.34 9.52
N ALA A 61 8.09 9.40 8.68
CA ALA A 61 8.88 8.98 7.53
C ALA A 61 9.22 10.22 6.67
N ALA A 62 10.48 10.34 6.27
CA ALA A 62 10.94 11.45 5.44
C ALA A 62 10.22 11.47 4.09
N ASP A 63 10.09 10.28 3.49
CA ASP A 63 9.37 10.07 2.26
C ASP A 63 7.90 9.79 2.51
N SER A 64 7.04 10.45 1.74
CA SER A 64 5.60 10.21 1.84
C SER A 64 5.26 8.91 1.11
N THR A 65 4.40 8.09 1.71
CA THR A 65 3.81 6.94 1.04
C THR A 65 2.30 6.98 1.24
N GLN A 66 1.55 6.69 0.17
CA GLN A 66 0.11 6.46 0.21
C GLN A 66 -0.15 5.02 -0.20
N VAL A 67 -0.91 4.29 0.60
CA VAL A 67 -1.37 2.95 0.27
C VAL A 67 -2.89 2.98 0.13
N LEU A 68 -3.38 2.63 -1.05
CA LEU A 68 -4.79 2.50 -1.37
C LEU A 68 -5.17 1.03 -1.27
N VAL A 69 -6.22 0.70 -0.51
CA VAL A 69 -6.64 -0.69 -0.30
C VAL A 69 -8.13 -0.85 -0.47
N TRP A 70 -8.51 -1.86 -1.24
CA TRP A 70 -9.88 -2.37 -1.36
C TRP A 70 -9.81 -3.88 -1.64
N TYR A 71 -10.92 -4.60 -1.53
CA TYR A 71 -10.94 -6.02 -1.91
C TYR A 71 -12.20 -6.39 -2.69
N SER A 72 -12.05 -7.35 -3.60
CA SER A 72 -13.15 -8.02 -4.31
C SER A 72 -13.40 -9.39 -3.66
N PRO A 73 -14.38 -10.19 -4.14
CA PRO A 73 -14.55 -11.57 -3.69
C PRO A 73 -13.30 -12.45 -3.87
N ASN A 74 -12.41 -12.08 -4.79
CA ASN A 74 -11.32 -12.94 -5.25
C ASN A 74 -9.93 -12.43 -4.88
N ALA A 75 -9.77 -11.14 -4.59
CA ALA A 75 -8.46 -10.55 -4.33
C ALA A 75 -8.52 -9.33 -3.39
N VAL A 76 -7.41 -9.07 -2.71
CA VAL A 76 -7.15 -7.79 -2.04
C VAL A 76 -6.22 -6.99 -2.94
N TYR A 77 -6.61 -5.75 -3.25
CA TYR A 77 -5.89 -4.87 -4.15
C TYR A 77 -5.16 -3.80 -3.34
N PHE A 78 -3.86 -3.67 -3.58
CA PHE A 78 -2.99 -2.66 -2.99
C PHE A 78 -2.44 -1.76 -4.09
N GLY A 79 -2.82 -0.49 -4.09
CA GLY A 79 -2.20 0.55 -4.90
C GLY A 79 -1.23 1.34 -4.04
N ILE A 80 0.02 1.49 -4.46
CA ILE A 80 1.03 2.19 -3.67
C ILE A 80 1.59 3.36 -4.45
N ARG A 81 1.63 4.53 -3.81
CA ARG A 81 2.39 5.70 -4.27
C ARG A 81 3.47 5.99 -3.25
N ALA A 82 4.70 5.63 -3.57
CA ALA A 82 5.88 5.99 -2.79
C ALA A 82 6.54 7.21 -3.44
N PHE A 83 6.78 8.27 -2.67
CA PHE A 83 7.36 9.52 -3.14
C PHE A 83 8.82 9.60 -2.69
N GLU A 84 9.76 9.56 -3.62
CA GLU A 84 11.20 9.73 -3.35
C GLU A 84 11.57 11.22 -3.44
N LEU A 85 12.03 11.82 -2.34
CA LEU A 85 12.42 13.24 -2.29
C LEU A 85 13.90 13.48 -2.63
N HIS A 86 14.74 12.45 -2.60
CA HIS A 86 16.20 12.55 -2.66
C HIS A 86 16.79 12.19 -4.04
N GLY A 87 15.97 11.80 -5.02
CA GLY A 87 16.43 11.51 -6.39
C GLY A 87 15.54 10.52 -7.16
N ALA A 88 16.14 9.79 -8.10
CA ALA A 88 15.48 8.65 -8.70
C ALA A 88 15.54 7.46 -7.74
N PRO A 89 14.45 6.68 -7.55
CA PRO A 89 14.47 5.48 -6.73
C PRO A 89 15.58 4.53 -7.17
N HIS A 90 16.31 3.96 -6.21
CA HIS A 90 17.34 2.98 -6.47
C HIS A 90 16.69 1.62 -6.72
N ALA A 91 16.76 1.16 -7.97
CA ALA A 91 16.33 -0.17 -8.35
C ALA A 91 17.36 -0.80 -9.28
N THR A 92 17.76 -2.02 -8.96
CA THR A 92 18.67 -2.81 -9.80
C THR A 92 17.92 -4.00 -10.39
N LEU A 93 18.32 -4.44 -11.58
CA LEU A 93 17.98 -5.79 -12.08
C LEU A 93 18.82 -6.80 -11.30
N ALA A 94 18.60 -6.89 -9.98
CA ALA A 94 19.28 -7.86 -9.14
C ALA A 94 18.60 -9.23 -9.24
N ASP A 95 19.35 -10.29 -8.93
CA ASP A 95 18.77 -11.61 -8.64
C ASP A 95 17.64 -11.47 -7.63
N ARG A 96 16.55 -12.22 -7.82
CA ARG A 96 15.30 -12.18 -7.03
C ARG A 96 15.53 -12.16 -5.50
N ASP A 97 16.63 -12.75 -5.04
CA ASP A 97 17.01 -12.85 -3.63
C ASP A 97 17.74 -11.60 -3.06
N LYS A 98 17.88 -10.51 -3.83
CA LYS A 98 18.63 -9.30 -3.44
C LYS A 98 17.84 -7.97 -3.49
N ILE A 99 16.53 -8.01 -3.71
CA ILE A 99 15.69 -6.79 -3.75
C ILE A 99 15.69 -6.01 -2.42
N SER A 100 16.15 -6.60 -1.32
CA SER A 100 16.29 -5.93 -0.03
C SER A 100 17.31 -4.78 -0.03
N ALA A 101 18.22 -4.75 -1.02
CA ALA A 101 19.19 -3.67 -1.19
C ALA A 101 18.68 -2.53 -2.11
N ASP A 102 17.52 -2.72 -2.74
CA ASP A 102 16.83 -1.69 -3.51
C ASP A 102 15.79 -0.99 -2.63
N ASP A 103 15.32 0.17 -3.10
CA ASP A 103 14.06 0.71 -2.61
C ASP A 103 12.95 -0.30 -2.90
N ASN A 104 12.16 -0.64 -1.89
CA ASN A 104 11.10 -1.62 -2.05
C ASN A 104 9.93 -1.32 -1.10
N VAL A 105 8.76 -1.78 -1.49
CA VAL A 105 7.58 -1.80 -0.63
C VAL A 105 7.28 -3.24 -0.27
N GLN A 106 7.04 -3.48 1.03
CA GLN A 106 6.67 -4.79 1.54
C GLN A 106 5.29 -4.73 2.20
N ILE A 107 4.46 -5.72 1.86
CA ILE A 107 3.16 -5.95 2.48
C ILE A 107 3.25 -7.27 3.22
N LEU A 108 3.04 -7.21 4.55
CA LEU A 108 3.03 -8.38 5.42
C LEU A 108 1.58 -8.66 5.82
N LEU A 109 1.04 -9.82 5.41
CA LEU A 109 -0.34 -10.23 5.67
C LEU A 109 -0.40 -11.44 6.60
N GLY A 110 -0.79 -11.21 7.85
CA GLY A 110 -1.10 -12.26 8.81
C GLY A 110 -2.51 -12.81 8.62
N THR A 111 -2.72 -13.69 7.65
CA THR A 111 -4.07 -14.18 7.25
C THR A 111 -4.78 -15.03 8.30
N PHE A 112 -4.03 -15.60 9.25
CA PHE A 112 -4.58 -16.43 10.33
C PHE A 112 -4.77 -15.68 11.65
N HIS A 113 -4.28 -14.43 11.74
CA HIS A 113 -4.30 -13.63 12.96
C HIS A 113 -3.73 -14.36 14.20
N ASP A 114 -2.75 -15.24 13.99
CA ASP A 114 -2.12 -16.05 15.04
C ASP A 114 -0.83 -15.42 15.59
N HIS A 115 -0.43 -14.28 15.03
CA HIS A 115 0.82 -13.55 15.32
C HIS A 115 2.10 -14.39 15.14
N ARG A 116 2.05 -15.48 14.35
CA ARG A 116 3.18 -16.39 14.14
C ARG A 116 3.66 -16.42 12.71
N GLN A 117 2.78 -16.19 11.75
CA GLN A 117 3.09 -16.27 10.33
C GLN A 117 2.45 -15.12 9.54
N ALA A 118 3.14 -14.70 8.49
CA ALA A 118 2.64 -13.74 7.52
C ALA A 118 3.10 -14.13 6.12
N TYR A 119 2.27 -13.85 5.13
CA TYR A 119 2.72 -13.78 3.75
C TYR A 119 3.41 -12.44 3.53
N VAL A 120 4.58 -12.48 2.89
CA VAL A 120 5.34 -11.28 2.53
C VAL A 120 5.29 -11.11 1.03
N PHE A 121 4.81 -9.95 0.59
CA PHE A 121 4.86 -9.52 -0.80
C PHE A 121 5.79 -8.30 -0.85
N ALA A 122 6.87 -8.40 -1.60
CA ALA A 122 7.82 -7.31 -1.78
C ALA A 122 7.86 -6.92 -3.26
N VAL A 123 7.99 -5.63 -3.55
CA VAL A 123 8.15 -5.15 -4.94
C VAL A 123 9.10 -3.96 -4.97
N ASN A 124 9.99 -3.91 -5.96
CA ASN A 124 10.84 -2.74 -6.22
C ASN A 124 10.22 -1.84 -7.31
N PRO A 125 10.76 -0.62 -7.54
CA PRO A 125 10.26 0.30 -8.57
C PRO A 125 10.22 -0.26 -10.01
N LEU A 126 10.98 -1.32 -10.30
CA LEU A 126 10.97 -2.00 -11.61
C LEU A 126 9.92 -3.13 -11.71
N GLY A 127 9.12 -3.34 -10.67
CA GLY A 127 8.11 -4.40 -10.62
C GLY A 127 8.70 -5.79 -10.36
N VAL A 128 9.94 -5.90 -9.89
CA VAL A 128 10.54 -7.18 -9.49
C VAL A 128 9.96 -7.60 -8.13
N GLN A 129 9.51 -8.86 -8.04
CA GLN A 129 8.85 -9.48 -6.88
C GLN A 129 9.64 -10.70 -6.37
#